data_AF-A0A534MA91-F1
#
_entry.id   AF-A0A534MA91-F1
#
_cell.length_a   1.000
_cell.length_b   1.000
_cell.length_c   1.000
_cell.angle_alpha   90.00
_cell.angle_beta   90.00
_cell.angle_gamma   90.00
#
_symmetry.space_group_name_H-M   'P 1'
#
loop_
_entity.id
_entity.type
_entity.pdbx_description
1 polymer ?
#
loop_
_entity_poly.entity_id
_entity_poly.type
_entity_poly.pdbx_seq_one_letter_code
_entity_poly.pdbx_strand_id
1 'polypeptide(L)'
;MSNETANLDVSRVVTLVGTSIAIFAFLLFFLYPRFTSSEIDPILFQATLIVIGVAIFSLVYAGLYFYTLTLPYSLNPAESAAIQRRGDLFWLVGYSVLLLEPTLILLTVGLLIVALVWLALWLSYIYLTLHEYRKALKQKVR
;
A
#
# COMPACT_ATOMS: atom_id res chain seq x y z
N MET A 1 11.07 21.44 -11.44
CA MET A 1 11.15 20.77 -10.12
C MET A 1 9.84 20.07 -9.71
N SER A 2 8.64 20.64 -9.86
CA SER A 2 7.37 19.97 -9.48
C SER A 2 7.00 18.73 -10.31
N ASN A 3 7.31 18.75 -11.62
CA ASN A 3 6.94 17.64 -12.51
C ASN A 3 7.86 16.43 -12.35
N GLU A 4 9.12 16.63 -11.97
CA GLU A 4 10.08 15.54 -11.70
C GLU A 4 9.69 14.74 -10.46
N THR A 5 9.28 15.42 -9.38
CA THR A 5 8.78 14.76 -8.17
C THR A 5 7.48 13.99 -8.44
N ALA A 6 6.53 14.60 -9.17
CA ALA A 6 5.28 13.92 -9.53
C ALA A 6 5.51 12.69 -10.41
N ASN A 7 6.43 12.76 -11.38
CA ASN A 7 6.80 11.59 -12.21
C ASN A 7 7.44 10.46 -11.40
N LEU A 8 8.27 10.78 -10.42
CA LEU A 8 8.84 9.78 -9.51
C LEU A 8 7.76 9.10 -8.67
N ASP A 9 6.78 9.86 -8.17
CA ASP A 9 5.68 9.31 -7.38
C ASP A 9 4.76 8.42 -8.24
N VAL A 10 4.47 8.80 -9.49
CA VAL A 10 3.76 7.95 -10.45
C VAL A 10 4.51 6.64 -10.69
N SER A 11 5.82 6.70 -10.96
CA SER A 11 6.62 5.50 -11.23
C SER A 11 6.61 4.54 -10.04
N ARG A 12 6.77 5.05 -8.81
CA ARG A 12 6.71 4.26 -7.57
C ARG A 12 5.35 3.58 -7.40
N VAL A 13 4.26 4.33 -7.61
CA VAL A 13 2.90 3.77 -7.56
C VAL A 13 2.72 2.65 -8.56
N VAL A 14 3.07 2.87 -9.82
CA VAL A 14 2.87 1.87 -10.87
C VAL A 14 3.62 0.57 -10.54
N THR A 15 4.85 0.66 -10.03
CA THR A 15 5.62 -0.51 -9.60
C THR A 15 4.96 -1.25 -8.44
N LEU A 16 4.48 -0.53 -7.41
CA LEU A 16 3.80 -1.16 -6.27
C LEU A 16 2.48 -1.80 -6.67
N VAL A 17 1.69 -1.13 -7.51
CA VAL A 17 0.44 -1.68 -8.07
C VAL A 17 0.72 -2.98 -8.82
N GLY A 18 1.71 -2.98 -9.72
CA GLY A 18 2.11 -4.19 -10.45
C GLY A 18 2.53 -5.34 -9.52
N THR A 19 3.23 -5.01 -8.44
CA THR A 19 3.67 -5.99 -7.44
C THR A 19 2.48 -6.58 -6.68
N SER A 20 1.56 -5.77 -6.16
CA SER A 20 0.36 -6.26 -5.46
C SER A 20 -0.55 -7.06 -6.39
N ILE A 21 -0.69 -6.68 -7.67
CA ILE A 21 -1.43 -7.47 -8.66
C ILE A 21 -0.78 -8.83 -8.88
N ALA A 22 0.56 -8.89 -8.98
CA ALA A 22 1.27 -10.15 -9.09
C ALA A 22 1.06 -11.05 -7.86
N ILE A 23 1.17 -10.49 -6.65
CA ILE A 23 0.88 -11.21 -5.40
C ILE A 23 -0.55 -11.74 -5.40
N PHE A 24 -1.53 -10.89 -5.72
CA PHE A 24 -2.94 -11.28 -5.83
C PHE A 24 -3.14 -12.45 -6.79
N ALA A 25 -2.57 -12.35 -8.00
CA ALA A 25 -2.64 -13.41 -8.99
C ALA A 25 -2.00 -14.71 -8.49
N PHE A 26 -0.81 -14.65 -7.89
CA PHE A 26 -0.16 -15.83 -7.31
C PHE A 26 -0.97 -16.47 -6.19
N LEU A 27 -1.61 -15.68 -5.33
CA LEU A 27 -2.51 -16.23 -4.31
C LEU A 27 -3.68 -16.97 -4.96
N LEU A 28 -4.30 -16.41 -6.00
CA LEU A 28 -5.35 -17.12 -6.71
C LEU A 28 -4.84 -18.40 -7.36
N PHE A 29 -3.69 -18.39 -8.04
CA PHE A 29 -3.16 -19.60 -8.66
C PHE A 29 -2.80 -20.71 -7.66
N PHE A 30 -2.20 -20.36 -6.51
CA PHE A 30 -1.68 -21.35 -5.57
C PHE A 30 -2.64 -21.70 -4.44
N LEU A 31 -3.43 -20.74 -3.93
CA LEU A 31 -4.27 -20.94 -2.75
C LEU A 31 -5.74 -21.15 -3.10
N TYR A 32 -6.23 -20.72 -4.26
CA TYR A 32 -7.61 -21.03 -4.66
C TYR A 32 -7.88 -22.55 -4.74
N PRO A 33 -6.99 -23.39 -5.31
CA PRO A 33 -7.20 -24.85 -5.26
C PRO A 33 -7.28 -25.38 -3.82
N ARG A 34 -6.41 -24.89 -2.93
CA ARG A 34 -6.41 -25.28 -1.51
C ARG A 34 -7.66 -24.82 -0.77
N PHE A 35 -8.18 -23.64 -1.12
CA PHE A 35 -9.47 -23.13 -0.64
C PHE A 35 -10.61 -24.06 -1.06
N THR A 36 -10.65 -24.48 -2.33
CA THR A 36 -11.69 -25.43 -2.79
C THR A 36 -11.58 -26.81 -2.14
N SER A 37 -10.38 -27.22 -1.75
CA SER A 37 -10.13 -28.45 -0.99
C SER A 37 -10.34 -28.32 0.52
N SER A 38 -10.75 -27.14 1.02
CA SER A 38 -10.91 -26.84 2.46
C SER A 38 -9.63 -27.02 3.30
N GLU A 39 -8.45 -26.86 2.68
CA GLU A 39 -7.15 -26.96 3.36
C GLU A 39 -6.72 -25.68 4.07
N ILE A 40 -7.39 -24.56 3.76
CA ILE A 40 -7.13 -23.24 4.35
C ILE A 40 -8.42 -22.64 4.88
N ASP A 41 -8.30 -21.74 5.86
CA ASP A 41 -9.44 -21.05 6.45
C ASP A 41 -10.14 -20.17 5.38
N PRO A 42 -11.43 -20.40 5.11
CA PRO A 42 -12.14 -19.69 4.06
C PRO A 42 -12.37 -18.21 4.37
N ILE A 43 -12.52 -17.85 5.64
CA ILE A 43 -12.73 -16.48 6.09
C ILE A 43 -11.42 -15.71 5.95
N LEU A 44 -10.30 -16.28 6.41
CA LEU A 44 -8.98 -15.64 6.29
C LEU A 44 -8.55 -15.48 4.83
N PHE A 45 -8.81 -16.46 3.98
CA PHE A 45 -8.49 -16.36 2.55
C PHE A 45 -9.26 -15.22 1.88
N GLN A 46 -10.58 -15.14 2.09
CA GLN A 46 -11.39 -14.05 1.53
C GLN A 46 -11.00 -12.68 2.09
N ALA A 47 -10.77 -12.59 3.41
CA ALA A 47 -10.30 -11.36 4.03
C ALA A 47 -8.96 -10.91 3.44
N THR A 48 -8.02 -11.83 3.22
CA THR A 48 -6.73 -11.54 2.58
C THR A 48 -6.89 -10.98 1.17
N LEU A 49 -7.75 -11.59 0.34
CA LEU A 49 -8.02 -11.10 -1.01
C LEU A 49 -8.66 -9.70 -1.01
N ILE A 50 -9.61 -9.45 -0.10
CA ILE A 50 -10.25 -8.14 0.04
C ILE A 50 -9.21 -7.08 0.41
N VAL A 51 -8.35 -7.37 1.39
CA VAL A 51 -7.33 -6.44 1.86
C VAL A 51 -6.32 -6.11 0.76
N ILE A 52 -5.86 -7.11 0.01
CA ILE A 52 -4.99 -6.89 -1.15
C ILE A 52 -5.71 -6.07 -2.23
N GLY A 53 -6.99 -6.37 -2.50
CA GLY A 53 -7.81 -5.59 -3.41
C GLY A 53 -7.88 -4.11 -2.99
N VAL A 54 -8.10 -3.84 -1.70
CA VAL A 54 -8.08 -2.47 -1.14
C VAL A 54 -6.71 -1.80 -1.34
N ALA A 55 -5.60 -2.51 -1.14
CA ALA A 55 -4.26 -1.96 -1.40
C ALA A 55 -4.10 -1.56 -2.87
N ILE A 56 -4.44 -2.46 -3.80
CA ILE A 56 -4.36 -2.22 -5.25
C ILE A 56 -5.20 -1.00 -5.62
N PHE A 57 -6.47 -0.97 -5.23
CA PHE A 57 -7.35 0.16 -5.53
C PHE A 57 -6.79 1.47 -4.98
N SER A 58 -6.38 1.48 -3.71
CA SER A 58 -5.85 2.66 -3.07
C SER A 58 -4.60 3.19 -3.79
N LEU A 59 -3.67 2.30 -4.16
CA LEU A 59 -2.48 2.67 -4.92
C LEU A 59 -2.83 3.17 -6.33
N VAL A 60 -3.76 2.54 -7.03
CA VAL A 60 -4.21 3.03 -8.36
C VAL A 60 -4.79 4.44 -8.25
N TYR A 61 -5.61 4.72 -7.24
CA TYR A 61 -6.13 6.07 -7.00
C TYR A 61 -5.02 7.07 -6.68
N ALA A 62 -4.01 6.70 -5.88
CA ALA A 62 -2.84 7.53 -5.65
C ALA A 62 -2.13 7.89 -6.96
N GLY A 63 -1.94 6.89 -7.84
CA GLY A 63 -1.33 7.05 -9.15
C GLY A 63 -2.11 7.99 -10.07
N LEU A 64 -3.45 7.92 -10.05
CA LEU A 64 -4.31 8.84 -10.79
C LEU A 64 -4.12 10.30 -10.32
N TYR A 65 -4.07 10.54 -9.01
CA TYR A 65 -3.83 11.88 -8.48
C TYR A 65 -2.43 12.40 -8.84
N PHE A 66 -1.39 11.58 -8.69
CA PHE A 66 -0.03 12.00 -9.07
C PHE A 66 0.12 12.20 -10.57
N TYR A 67 -0.50 11.35 -11.40
CA TYR A 67 -0.51 11.52 -12.85
C TYR A 67 -1.18 12.83 -13.25
N THR A 68 -2.25 13.22 -12.56
CA THR A 68 -2.93 14.50 -12.79
C THR A 68 -1.99 15.70 -12.63
N LEU A 69 -1.02 15.63 -11.70
CA LEU A 69 0.00 16.67 -11.49
C LEU A 69 1.06 16.73 -12.60
N THR A 70 1.17 15.69 -13.42
CA THR A 70 2.15 15.63 -14.53
C THR A 70 1.60 16.16 -15.85
N LEU A 71 0.28 16.37 -15.94
CA LEU A 71 -0.38 16.82 -17.16
C LEU A 71 0.00 18.27 -17.51
N PRO A 72 0.07 18.62 -18.81
CA PRO A 72 0.63 19.89 -19.29
C PRO A 72 -0.26 21.13 -19.09
N TYR A 73 -1.27 21.08 -18.21
CA TYR A 73 -2.16 22.21 -17.96
C TYR A 73 -1.77 22.96 -16.68
N SER A 74 -2.03 24.28 -16.65
CA SER A 74 -1.68 25.11 -15.49
C SER A 74 -2.69 24.92 -14.37
N LEU A 75 -2.28 24.21 -13.32
CA LEU A 75 -2.98 24.19 -12.03
C LEU A 75 -2.56 25.40 -11.20
N ASN A 76 -3.51 26.01 -10.50
CA ASN A 76 -3.16 26.98 -9.46
C ASN A 76 -2.46 26.23 -8.30
N PRO A 77 -1.44 26.80 -7.63
CA PRO A 77 -0.84 26.26 -6.41
C PRO A 77 -1.80 25.61 -5.40
N ALA A 78 -2.99 26.21 -5.17
CA ALA A 78 -3.99 25.65 -4.25
C ALA A 78 -4.58 24.31 -4.74
N GLU A 79 -4.82 24.18 -6.04
CA GLU A 79 -5.35 22.96 -6.66
C GLU A 79 -4.31 21.86 -6.67
N SER A 80 -3.06 22.19 -7.05
CA SER A 80 -1.93 21.26 -7.00
C SER A 80 -1.71 20.70 -5.60
N ALA A 81 -1.75 21.55 -4.57
CA ALA A 81 -1.61 21.11 -3.19
C ALA A 81 -2.76 20.20 -2.74
N ALA A 82 -4.00 20.47 -3.18
CA ALA A 82 -5.16 19.63 -2.86
C ALA A 82 -5.07 18.25 -3.53
N ILE A 83 -4.64 18.20 -4.81
CA ILE A 83 -4.43 16.96 -5.57
C ILE A 83 -3.31 16.13 -4.94
N GLN A 84 -2.16 16.76 -4.63
CA GLN A 84 -1.05 16.09 -3.95
C GLN A 84 -1.50 15.47 -2.63
N ARG A 85 -2.21 16.23 -1.80
CA ARG A 85 -2.68 15.74 -0.49
C ARG A 85 -3.63 14.54 -0.62
N ARG A 86 -4.50 14.53 -1.65
CA ARG A 86 -5.36 13.37 -1.92
C ARG A 86 -4.53 12.16 -2.37
N GLY A 87 -3.58 12.37 -3.28
CA GLY A 87 -2.64 11.34 -3.70
C GLY A 87 -1.86 10.74 -2.53
N ASP A 88 -1.33 11.58 -1.64
CA ASP A 88 -0.59 11.17 -0.45
C ASP A 88 -1.45 10.34 0.53
N LEU A 89 -2.73 10.69 0.69
CA LEU A 89 -3.65 9.93 1.54
C LEU A 89 -3.90 8.53 0.99
N PHE A 90 -4.21 8.42 -0.30
CA PHE A 90 -4.38 7.13 -0.96
C PHE A 90 -3.08 6.32 -0.98
N TRP A 91 -1.94 6.98 -1.22
CA TRP A 91 -0.62 6.35 -1.13
C TRP A 91 -0.37 5.76 0.26
N LEU A 92 -0.62 6.54 1.31
CA LEU A 92 -0.41 6.11 2.69
C LEU A 92 -1.28 4.91 3.04
N VAL A 93 -2.57 4.94 2.66
CA VAL A 93 -3.48 3.82 2.89
C VAL A 93 -3.00 2.59 2.10
N GLY A 94 -2.82 2.71 0.79
CA GLY A 94 -2.40 1.60 -0.07
C GLY A 94 -1.08 0.98 0.35
N TYR A 95 -0.07 1.81 0.66
CA TYR A 95 1.23 1.35 1.13
C TYR A 95 1.14 0.65 2.49
N SER A 96 0.39 1.21 3.44
CA SER A 96 0.21 0.59 4.77
C SER A 96 -0.46 -0.78 4.68
N VAL A 97 -1.46 -0.90 3.80
CA VAL A 97 -2.17 -2.16 3.58
C VAL A 97 -1.29 -3.17 2.83
N LEU A 98 -0.50 -2.72 1.84
CA LEU A 98 0.46 -3.55 1.12
C LEU A 98 1.45 -4.23 2.09
N LEU A 99 1.90 -3.52 3.12
CA LEU A 99 2.80 -4.10 4.14
C LEU A 99 2.12 -5.20 4.99
N LEU A 100 0.78 -5.22 5.06
CA LEU A 100 0.05 -6.26 5.77
C LEU A 100 -0.13 -7.54 4.94
N GLU A 101 -0.02 -7.47 3.61
CA GLU A 101 -0.27 -8.62 2.72
C GLU A 101 0.54 -9.85 3.14
N PRO A 102 1.86 -9.77 3.39
CA PRO A 102 2.64 -10.96 3.77
C PRO A 102 2.18 -11.59 5.09
N THR A 103 1.75 -10.77 6.06
CA THR A 103 1.22 -11.26 7.34
C THR A 103 -0.08 -12.02 7.13
N LEU A 104 -1.00 -11.47 6.33
CA LEU A 104 -2.30 -12.07 6.03
C LEU A 104 -2.17 -13.37 5.24
N ILE A 105 -1.23 -13.42 4.30
CA ILE A 105 -0.92 -14.64 3.55
C ILE A 105 -0.42 -15.73 4.50
N LEU A 106 0.50 -15.40 5.42
CA LEU A 106 1.02 -16.35 6.41
C LEU A 106 -0.07 -16.86 7.36
N LEU A 107 -0.98 -15.99 7.79
CA LEU A 107 -2.15 -16.39 8.59
C LEU A 107 -3.06 -17.33 7.81
N THR A 108 -3.33 -17.03 6.54
CA THR A 108 -4.20 -17.84 5.67
C THR A 108 -3.68 -19.26 5.49
N VAL A 109 -2.35 -19.45 5.43
CA VAL A 109 -1.73 -20.78 5.33
C VAL A 109 -1.43 -21.44 6.68
N GLY A 110 -1.88 -20.85 7.78
CA GLY A 110 -1.75 -21.40 9.13
C GLY A 110 -0.37 -21.22 9.80
N LEU A 111 0.52 -20.41 9.23
CA LEU A 111 1.86 -20.15 9.78
C LEU A 111 1.83 -19.02 10.82
N LEU A 112 1.14 -19.26 11.93
CA LEU A 112 0.85 -18.24 12.96
C LEU A 112 2.11 -17.59 13.55
N ILE A 113 3.11 -18.37 13.94
CA ILE A 113 4.34 -17.84 14.57
C ILE A 113 5.07 -16.91 13.59
N VAL A 114 5.20 -17.34 12.34
CA VAL A 114 5.86 -16.55 11.30
C VAL A 114 5.07 -15.27 11.03
N ALA A 115 3.74 -15.37 10.94
CA ALA A 115 2.86 -14.23 10.76
C ALA A 115 3.02 -13.19 11.89
N LEU A 116 3.07 -13.63 13.15
CA LEU A 116 3.25 -12.74 14.30
C LEU A 116 4.60 -12.03 14.30
N VAL A 117 5.69 -12.76 13.97
CA VAL A 117 7.02 -12.15 13.81
C VAL A 117 6.98 -11.09 12.71
N TRP A 118 6.34 -11.40 11.59
CA TRP A 118 6.21 -10.48 10.47
C TRP A 118 5.39 -9.24 10.84
N LEU A 119 4.25 -9.43 11.51
CA LEU A 119 3.43 -8.35 12.02
C LEU A 119 4.20 -7.45 12.98
N ALA A 120 4.99 -8.02 13.90
CA ALA A 120 5.79 -7.26 14.84
C ALA A 120 6.84 -6.40 14.13
N LEU A 121 7.52 -6.94 13.11
CA LEU A 121 8.46 -6.19 12.30
C LEU A 121 7.78 -5.04 11.57
N TRP A 122 6.60 -5.26 10.98
CA TRP A 122 5.85 -4.19 10.33
C TRP A 122 5.37 -3.11 11.29
N LEU A 123 4.85 -3.48 12.46
CA LEU A 123 4.44 -2.53 13.48
C LEU A 123 5.64 -1.72 13.99
N SER A 124 6.82 -2.35 14.15
CA SER A 124 8.04 -1.64 14.53
C SER A 124 8.47 -0.62 13.47
N TYR A 125 8.37 -0.98 12.18
CA TYR A 125 8.68 -0.07 11.08
C TYR A 125 7.74 1.13 11.06
N ILE A 126 6.42 0.90 11.22
CA ILE A 126 5.42 1.97 11.30
C ILE A 126 5.69 2.88 12.50
N TYR A 127 5.98 2.29 13.66
CA TYR A 127 6.31 3.03 14.87
C TYR A 127 7.53 3.93 14.67
N LEU A 128 8.63 3.39 14.13
CA LEU A 128 9.85 4.16 13.87
C LEU A 128 9.61 5.28 12.86
N THR A 129 8.87 5.00 11.79
CA THR A 129 8.52 5.99 10.76
C THR A 129 7.72 7.14 11.36
N LEU A 130 6.70 6.83 12.18
CA LEU A 130 5.91 7.84 12.89
C LEU A 130 6.74 8.60 13.92
N HIS A 131 7.66 7.92 14.62
CA HIS A 131 8.55 8.53 15.59
C HIS A 131 9.45 9.59 14.95
N GLU A 132 10.14 9.22 13.86
CA GLU A 132 11.02 10.13 13.13
C GLU A 132 10.25 11.28 12.48
N TYR A 133 9.07 11.01 11.91
CA TYR A 133 8.20 12.05 11.36
C TYR A 133 7.79 13.08 12.42
N ARG A 134 7.38 12.62 13.62
CA ARG A 134 7.04 13.50 14.75
C ARG A 134 8.24 14.31 15.22
N LYS A 135 9.43 13.73 15.22
CA LYS A 135 10.68 14.40 15.60
C LYS A 135 11.05 15.51 14.60
N ALA A 136 10.93 15.25 13.30
CA ALA A 136 11.17 16.24 12.25
C ALA A 136 10.19 17.43 12.33
N LEU A 137 8.91 17.16 12.62
CA LEU A 137 7.92 18.23 12.84
C LEU A 137 8.28 19.12 14.03
N LYS A 138 8.77 18.55 15.14
CA LYS A 138 9.21 19.32 16.31
C LYS A 138 10.44 20.20 16.03
N GLN A 139 11.32 19.76 15.14
CA GLN A 139 12.52 20.53 14.76
C GLN A 139 12.21 21.70 13.82
N LYS A 140 11.21 21.56 12.92
CA LYS A 140 10.77 22.66 12.03
C LYS A 140 10.02 23.80 12.72
N VAL A 141 9.60 23.60 13.98
CA VAL A 141 8.86 24.58 14.79
C VAL A 141 9.79 25.43 15.69
N ARG A 142 11.09 25.10 15.75
CA ARG A 142 12.12 25.94 16.38
C ARG A 142 12.88 26.75 15.33
#